data_AF-A0A7X4X6I4-F1
#
_entry.id   AF-A0A7X4X6I4-F1
#
_cell.length_a   1.000
_cell.length_b   1.000
_cell.length_c   1.000
_cell.angle_alpha   90.00
_cell.angle_beta   90.00
_cell.angle_gamma   90.00
#
_symmetry.space_group_name_H-M   'P 1'
#
loop_
_entity.id
_entity.type
_entity.pdbx_description
1 polymer ?
#
loop_
_entity_poly.entity_id
_entity_poly.type
_entity_poly.pdbx_seq_one_letter_code
_entity_poly.pdbx_strand_id
1 'polypeptide(L)' 'YPNIVTKIKRPINYELMLEKAKQLADEFTHVRVDFYNVSGNIYFGELTFAKTSGGAIFMHKMFDLWMGNLWQGDPTK' A
#
# COMPACT_ATOMS: atom_id res chain seq x y z
N TYR A 1 -8.79 13.06 3.97
CA TYR A 1 -9.70 11.91 4.16
C TYR A 1 -10.13 11.89 5.61
N PRO A 2 -11.43 11.73 5.92
CA PRO A 2 -11.89 11.61 7.30
C PRO A 2 -11.27 10.35 7.92
N ASN A 3 -10.54 10.52 9.02
CA ASN A 3 -10.05 9.39 9.80
C ASN A 3 -11.20 8.80 10.59
N ILE A 4 -11.51 7.53 10.38
CA ILE A 4 -12.48 6.83 11.21
C ILE A 4 -11.77 6.47 12.52
N VAL A 5 -12.04 7.23 13.58
CA VAL A 5 -11.54 6.95 14.92
C VAL A 5 -12.45 5.92 15.59
N THR A 6 -12.36 4.67 15.14
CA THR A 6 -13.07 3.54 15.74
C THR A 6 -12.14 2.37 15.99
N LYS A 7 -12.43 1.60 17.04
CA LYS A 7 -11.62 0.44 17.40
C LYS A 7 -12.09 -0.78 16.60
N ILE A 8 -11.41 -1.04 15.48
CA ILE A 8 -11.67 -2.22 14.65
C ILE A 8 -10.82 -3.39 15.16
N LYS A 9 -11.42 -4.59 15.27
CA LYS A 9 -10.67 -5.80 15.60
C LYS A 9 -9.75 -6.19 14.43
N ARG A 10 -8.55 -6.67 14.74
CA ARG A 10 -7.62 -7.20 13.74
C ARG A 10 -8.25 -8.39 13.00
N PRO A 11 -8.08 -8.52 11.67
CA PRO A 11 -8.52 -9.69 10.92
C PRO A 11 -7.89 -10.99 11.43
N ILE A 12 -8.61 -12.10 11.31
CA ILE A 12 -8.21 -13.43 11.82
C ILE A 12 -6.82 -13.84 11.31
N ASN A 13 -6.56 -13.66 10.01
CA ASN A 13 -5.30 -14.05 9.36
C ASN A 13 -4.44 -12.85 8.98
N TYR A 14 -4.46 -11.78 9.78
CA TYR A 14 -3.68 -10.58 9.49
C TYR A 14 -2.19 -10.86 9.32
N GLU A 15 -1.57 -11.69 10.16
CA GLU A 15 -0.12 -11.92 10.09
C GLU A 15 0.28 -12.55 8.75
N LEU A 16 -0.52 -13.51 8.28
CA LEU A 16 -0.33 -14.14 6.97
C LEU A 16 -0.57 -13.13 5.84
N MET A 17 -1.59 -12.27 5.94
CA MET A 17 -1.82 -11.20 4.97
C MET A 17 -0.61 -10.24 4.91
N LEU A 18 -0.02 -9.89 6.06
CA LEU A 18 1.15 -9.01 6.13
C LEU A 18 2.39 -9.68 5.52
N GLU A 19 2.61 -10.97 5.79
CA GLU A 19 3.70 -11.75 5.19
C GLU A 19 3.55 -11.79 3.65
N LYS A 20 2.37 -12.13 3.16
CA LYS A 20 2.10 -12.20 1.71
C LYS A 20 2.20 -10.83 1.03
N ALA A 21 1.76 -9.77 1.70
CA ALA A 21 1.92 -8.40 1.19
C ALA A 21 3.38 -8.03 1.03
N LYS A 22 4.25 -8.38 2.00
CA LYS A 22 5.70 -8.14 1.90
C LYS A 22 6.33 -8.96 0.78
N GLN A 23 5.97 -10.23 0.65
CA GLN A 23 6.48 -11.09 -0.44
C GLN A 23 6.12 -10.53 -1.82
N LEU A 24 4.88 -10.07 -2.02
CA LEU A 24 4.47 -9.47 -3.30
C LEU A 24 5.07 -8.09 -3.56
N ALA A 25 5.44 -7.36 -2.50
CA ALA A 25 6.03 -6.04 -2.61
C ALA A 25 7.55 -6.04 -2.83
N ASP A 26 8.23 -7.18 -2.63
CA ASP A 26 9.69 -7.27 -2.62
C ASP A 26 10.33 -6.86 -3.96
N GLU A 27 9.62 -7.09 -5.07
CA GLU A 27 10.10 -6.73 -6.41
C GLU A 27 9.92 -5.24 -6.77
N PHE A 28 9.24 -4.45 -5.93
CA PHE A 28 8.86 -3.07 -6.26
C PHE A 28 9.34 -2.07 -5.20
N THR A 29 9.90 -0.94 -5.65
CA THR A 29 10.26 0.19 -4.76
C THR A 29 9.02 0.72 -4.01
N HIS A 30 7.86 0.71 -4.67
CA HIS A 30 6.58 1.06 -4.06
C HIS A 30 5.44 0.29 -4.74
N VAL A 31 4.66 -0.44 -3.96
CA VAL A 31 3.39 -1.01 -4.40
C VAL A 31 2.45 -1.10 -3.21
N ARG A 32 1.16 -0.82 -3.44
CA ARG A 32 0.08 -1.14 -2.50
C ARG A 32 -0.47 -2.51 -2.85
N VAL A 33 -0.49 -3.40 -1.87
CA VAL A 33 -1.07 -4.74 -2.00
C VAL A 33 -2.37 -4.79 -1.23
N ASP A 34 -3.47 -5.08 -1.91
CA ASP A 34 -4.79 -5.16 -1.30
C ASP A 34 -5.18 -6.60 -1.00
N PHE A 35 -5.57 -6.86 0.24
CA PHE A 35 -6.12 -8.14 0.68
C PHE A 35 -7.43 -7.97 1.43
N TYR A 36 -8.33 -8.94 1.24
CA TYR A 36 -9.57 -9.08 2.01
C TYR A 36 -9.49 -10.31 2.89
N ASN A 37 -10.07 -10.23 4.09
CA ASN A 37 -10.25 -11.37 4.98
C ASN A 37 -11.75 -11.59 5.20
N VAL A 38 -12.31 -12.61 4.55
CA VAL A 38 -13.74 -12.94 4.64
C VAL A 38 -13.88 -14.30 5.31
N SER A 39 -14.39 -14.29 6.54
CA SER A 39 -14.58 -15.49 7.36
C SER A 39 -13.30 -16.33 7.51
N GLY A 40 -12.14 -15.66 7.63
CA GLY A 40 -10.84 -16.32 7.73
C GLY A 40 -10.18 -16.62 6.38
N ASN A 41 -10.91 -16.56 5.26
CA ASN A 41 -10.30 -16.77 3.95
C ASN A 41 -9.66 -15.47 3.44
N ILE A 42 -8.43 -15.59 2.92
CA ILE A 42 -7.69 -14.46 2.34
C ILE A 42 -7.96 -14.41 0.85
N TYR A 43 -8.35 -13.24 0.35
CA TYR A 43 -8.52 -12.97 -1.07
C TYR A 43 -7.61 -11.82 -1.48
N PHE A 44 -6.84 -12.04 -2.54
CA PHE A 44 -6.07 -10.98 -3.19
C PHE A 44 -7.02 -10.06 -3.97
N GLY A 45 -6.85 -8.75 -3.81
CA GLY A 45 -7.61 -7.74 -4.54
C GLY A 45 -6.83 -7.24 -5.76
N GLU A 46 -5.82 -6.41 -5.52
CA GLU A 46 -5.04 -5.77 -6.56
C GLU A 46 -3.63 -5.39 -6.10
N LEU A 47 -2.78 -5.07 -7.08
CA LEU A 47 -1.55 -4.31 -6.91
C LEU A 47 -1.76 -2.90 -7.50
N THR A 48 -1.53 -1.87 -6.70
CA THR A 48 -1.54 -0.48 -7.15
C THR A 48 -0.12 0.10 -7.05
N PHE A 49 0.47 0.46 -8.20
CA PHE A 49 1.84 1.01 -8.28
C PHE A 49 1.90 2.52 -8.07
N ALA A 50 0.84 3.25 -8.44
CA ALA A 50 0.79 4.69 -8.30
C ALA A 50 -0.58 5.12 -7.77
N LYS A 51 -0.59 5.71 -6.58
CA LYS A 51 -1.81 6.28 -6.03
C LYS A 51 -2.29 7.42 -6.93
N THR A 52 -3.59 7.46 -7.21
CA THR A 52 -4.19 8.52 -8.05
C THR A 52 -3.58 8.59 -9.46
N SER A 53 -3.12 7.45 -9.99
CA SER A 53 -2.41 7.35 -11.27
C SER A 53 -1.13 8.22 -11.32
N GLY A 54 -0.52 8.53 -10.18
CA GLY A 54 0.66 9.39 -10.08
C GLY A 54 0.38 10.90 -10.15
N GLY A 55 -0.86 11.32 -10.39
CA GLY A 55 -1.26 12.73 -10.49
C GLY A 55 -1.69 13.36 -9.16
N ALA A 56 -1.33 12.76 -8.03
CA ALA A 56 -1.76 13.25 -6.72
C ALA A 56 -1.09 14.59 -6.39
N ILE A 57 -1.86 15.61 -6.04
CA ILE A 57 -1.31 16.87 -5.54
C ILE A 57 -1.12 16.75 -4.02
N PHE A 58 0.12 16.92 -3.56
CA PHE A 58 0.40 17.01 -2.13
C PHE A 58 0.01 18.38 -1.60
N MET A 59 -0.58 18.40 -0.41
CA MET A 59 -0.95 19.65 0.28
C MET A 59 0.28 20.54 0.53
N HIS A 60 1.45 19.94 0.78
CA HIS A 60 2.70 20.65 0.94
C HIS A 60 3.79 20.02 0.07
N LYS A 61 4.54 20.86 -0.66
CA LYS A 61 5.66 20.47 -1.54
C LYS A 61 6.74 19.66 -0.82
N MET A 62 6.93 19.87 0.48
CA MET A 62 7.91 19.12 1.27
C MET A 62 7.60 17.62 1.29
N PHE A 63 6.33 17.22 1.33
CA PHE A 63 5.95 15.80 1.32
C PHE A 63 6.11 15.16 -0.05
N ASP A 64 5.83 15.91 -1.11
CA ASP A 64 6.08 15.51 -2.49
C ASP A 64 7.58 15.22 -2.71
N LEU A 65 8.45 16.17 -2.33
CA LEU A 65 9.90 16.01 -2.40
C LEU A 65 10.40 14.86 -1.53
N TRP A 66 9.88 14.73 -0.31
CA TRP A 66 10.28 13.66 0.60
C TRP A 66 9.98 12.28 0.00
N MET A 67 8.79 12.05 -0.54
CA MET A 67 8.47 10.77 -1.19
C MET A 67 9.26 10.56 -2.47
N GLY A 68 9.46 11.61 -3.28
CA GLY A 68 10.30 11.53 -4.47
C GLY A 68 11.74 11.09 -4.15
N ASN A 69 12.32 11.57 -3.05
CA ASN A 69 13.65 11.17 -2.60
C ASN A 69 13.75 9.72 -2.12
N LEU A 70 12.62 9.08 -1.77
CA LEU A 70 12.58 7.66 -1.40
C LEU A 70 12.51 6.74 -2.62
N TRP A 71 12.20 7.29 -3.80
CA TRP A 71 12.10 6.51 -5.03
C TRP A 71 13.51 6.15 -5.53
N GLN A 72 13.97 4.96 -5.12
CA GLN A 72 15.25 4.39 -5.56
C GLN A 72 14.96 3.32 -6.63
N GLY A 73 15.30 3.61 -7.88
CA GLY A 73 15.08 2.69 -9.01
C GLY A 73 14.86 3.44 -10.32
N ASP A 74 15.12 2.76 -11.43
CA ASP A 74 14.80 3.26 -12.77
C ASP A 74 13.37 2.79 -13.13
N PRO A 75 12.37 3.68 -13.24
CA PRO A 75 10.99 3.30 -13.57
C PRO A 75 10.82 2.74 -14.99
N THR A 76 11.90 2.75 -15.80
CA THR A 76 11.91 2.22 -17.17
C THR A 76 12.49 0.81 -17.30
N LYS A 77 12.95 0.21 -16.19
CA LYS A 77 13.45 -1.17 -16.13
C LYS A 77 12.47 -2.12 -15.47
#